data_AF-A0A7K2ZU28-F1
#
_entry.id   AF-A0A7K2ZU28-F1
#
_cell.length_a   1.000
_cell.length_b   1.000
_cell.length_c   1.000
_cell.angle_alpha   90.00
_cell.angle_beta   90.00
_cell.angle_gamma   90.00
#
_symmetry.space_group_name_H-M   'P 1'
#
loop_
_entity.id
_entity.type
_entity.pdbx_description
1 polymer ?
#
loop_
_entity_poly.entity_id
_entity_poly.type
_entity_poly.pdbx_seq_one_letter_code
_entity_poly.pdbx_strand_id
1 'polypeptide(L)'
;MSYRTALTHVLSDVVAPRAELTRAQGVFPRSAVTELGRAGLLGLTVAAELGGGGRGLTEAADVVESAARICPATGAVLQAHYAAVAVVEEYGDPWLRGEIAAGRHLCSLALADGEAGQDPGAPGLGGTPLLAPRGTAEQGGGVVALRARKRQVVAAGEADMYLWSSQPATEREGLSLWAVPAHAPDLFVPARPGRSGPPGSATSTVLADPTFVPAEALLGEDGGGLDILLRTVLPWLMESRAAGDPQVTLAAS
;
A
#
# COMPACT_ATOMS: atom_id res chain seq x y z
N MET A 1 -24.70 -5.67 -9.78
CA MET A 1 -23.92 -6.93 -9.90
C MET A 1 -23.26 -7.19 -8.55
N SER A 2 -23.18 -8.43 -8.06
CA SER A 2 -22.45 -8.73 -6.81
C SER A 2 -20.94 -8.55 -7.02
N TYR A 3 -20.22 -8.11 -5.97
CA TYR A 3 -18.76 -7.99 -6.03
C TYR A 3 -18.10 -9.33 -6.38
N ARG A 4 -18.65 -10.46 -5.92
CA ARG A 4 -18.14 -11.80 -6.24
C ARG A 4 -18.27 -12.14 -7.72
N THR A 5 -19.35 -11.72 -8.36
CA THR A 5 -19.53 -11.92 -9.81
C THR A 5 -18.49 -11.11 -10.58
N ALA A 6 -18.33 -9.83 -10.23
CA ALA A 6 -17.33 -8.96 -10.83
C ALA A 6 -15.91 -9.51 -10.63
N LEU A 7 -15.59 -9.97 -9.42
CA LEU A 7 -14.33 -10.61 -9.08
C LEU A 7 -14.07 -11.85 -9.95
N THR A 8 -15.04 -12.78 -10.05
CA THR A 8 -14.89 -13.99 -10.87
C THR A 8 -14.58 -13.65 -12.33
N HIS A 9 -15.25 -12.67 -12.91
CA HIS A 9 -14.98 -12.22 -14.28
C HIS A 9 -13.56 -11.68 -14.41
N VAL A 10 -13.15 -10.73 -13.57
CA VAL A 10 -11.79 -10.17 -13.63
C VAL A 10 -10.72 -11.24 -13.44
N LEU A 11 -10.92 -12.15 -12.48
CA LEU A 11 -9.98 -13.23 -12.20
C LEU A 11 -9.82 -14.20 -13.37
N SER A 12 -10.92 -14.62 -14.00
CA SER A 12 -10.90 -15.59 -15.10
C SER A 12 -10.48 -14.98 -16.44
N ASP A 13 -10.97 -13.79 -16.76
CA ASP A 13 -10.79 -13.17 -18.08
C ASP A 13 -9.50 -12.34 -18.17
N VAL A 14 -9.00 -11.83 -17.03
CA VAL A 14 -7.89 -10.86 -17.00
C VAL A 14 -6.68 -11.38 -16.25
N VAL A 15 -6.87 -11.82 -14.99
CA VAL A 15 -5.76 -12.20 -14.10
C VAL A 15 -5.16 -13.55 -14.48
N ALA A 16 -5.97 -14.60 -14.55
CA ALA A 16 -5.49 -15.96 -14.82
C ALA A 16 -4.70 -16.09 -16.13
N PRO A 17 -5.12 -15.49 -17.26
CA PRO A 17 -4.38 -15.58 -18.52
C PRO A 17 -3.00 -14.92 -18.48
N ARG A 18 -2.76 -14.01 -17.54
CA ARG A 18 -1.53 -13.21 -17.43
C ARG A 18 -0.66 -13.58 -16.24
N ALA A 19 -1.17 -14.39 -15.31
CA ALA A 19 -0.49 -14.72 -14.06
C ALA A 19 0.90 -15.31 -14.28
N GLU A 20 1.04 -16.23 -15.23
CA GLU A 20 2.31 -16.87 -15.55
C GLU A 20 3.32 -15.88 -16.16
N LEU A 21 2.85 -14.95 -17.00
CA LEU A 21 3.69 -13.90 -17.57
C LEU A 21 4.23 -12.97 -16.47
N THR A 22 3.34 -12.50 -15.59
CA THR A 22 3.69 -11.68 -14.42
C THR A 22 4.74 -12.39 -13.55
N ARG A 23 4.56 -13.69 -13.30
CA ARG A 23 5.48 -14.49 -12.49
C ARG A 23 6.84 -14.69 -13.18
N ALA A 24 6.84 -15.07 -14.46
CA ALA A 24 8.06 -15.44 -15.18
C ALA A 24 8.91 -14.22 -15.58
N GLN A 25 8.26 -13.11 -15.94
CA GLN A 25 8.94 -11.89 -16.40
C GLN A 25 9.05 -10.81 -15.33
N GLY A 26 8.38 -10.96 -14.19
CA GLY A 26 8.37 -9.95 -13.12
C GLY A 26 7.69 -8.65 -13.54
N VAL A 27 6.78 -8.69 -14.51
CA VAL A 27 6.09 -7.51 -15.03
C VAL A 27 4.89 -7.17 -14.15
N PHE A 28 4.74 -5.90 -13.79
CA PHE A 28 3.62 -5.42 -12.99
C PHE A 28 2.27 -5.73 -13.64
N PRO A 29 1.27 -6.31 -12.92
CA PRO A 29 -0.01 -6.71 -13.48
C PRO A 29 -0.95 -5.51 -13.69
N ARG A 30 -0.50 -4.47 -14.41
CA ARG A 30 -1.26 -3.22 -14.64
C ARG A 30 -2.66 -3.47 -15.19
N SER A 31 -2.77 -4.37 -16.17
CA SER A 31 -4.07 -4.74 -16.76
C SER A 31 -5.04 -5.34 -15.72
N ALA A 32 -4.56 -6.16 -14.80
CA ALA A 32 -5.38 -6.70 -13.72
C ALA A 32 -5.87 -5.57 -12.80
N VAL A 33 -4.96 -4.70 -12.35
CA VAL A 33 -5.29 -3.56 -11.48
C VAL A 33 -6.33 -2.64 -12.13
N THR A 34 -6.15 -2.31 -13.41
CA THR A 34 -7.10 -1.47 -14.15
C THR A 34 -8.49 -2.12 -14.24
N GLU A 35 -8.57 -3.41 -14.52
CA GLU A 35 -9.86 -4.10 -14.61
C GLU A 35 -10.52 -4.32 -13.24
N LEU A 36 -9.73 -4.54 -12.18
CA LEU A 36 -10.21 -4.53 -10.80
C LEU A 36 -10.80 -3.16 -10.44
N GLY A 37 -10.16 -2.07 -10.86
CA GLY A 37 -10.67 -0.70 -10.70
C GLY A 37 -12.00 -0.49 -11.43
N ARG A 38 -12.07 -0.86 -12.72
CA ARG A 38 -13.30 -0.77 -13.54
C ARG A 38 -14.46 -1.60 -12.99
N ALA A 39 -14.14 -2.72 -12.35
CA ALA A 39 -15.11 -3.59 -11.69
C ALA A 39 -15.58 -3.07 -10.32
N GLY A 40 -15.04 -1.94 -9.84
CA GLY A 40 -15.35 -1.36 -8.53
C GLY A 40 -14.68 -2.07 -7.36
N LEU A 41 -13.69 -2.92 -7.62
CA LEU A 41 -13.03 -3.72 -6.58
C LEU A 41 -11.93 -2.95 -5.85
N LEU A 42 -11.27 -1.97 -6.49
CA LEU A 42 -10.36 -1.08 -5.74
C LEU A 42 -11.13 -0.20 -4.74
N GLY A 43 -12.32 0.27 -5.12
CA GLY A 43 -13.21 1.05 -4.27
C GLY A 43 -14.10 0.23 -3.33
N LEU A 44 -13.86 -1.08 -3.17
CA LEU A 44 -14.82 -2.00 -2.54
C LEU A 44 -15.15 -1.62 -1.08
N THR A 45 -14.17 -1.11 -0.34
CA THR A 45 -14.28 -0.79 1.09
C THR A 45 -14.53 0.69 1.36
N VAL A 46 -14.59 1.52 0.32
CA VAL A 46 -14.94 2.93 0.44
C VAL A 46 -16.46 3.04 0.66
N ALA A 47 -16.87 4.02 1.48
CA ALA A 47 -18.27 4.33 1.74
C ALA A 47 -19.13 4.39 0.45
N ALA A 48 -20.34 3.81 0.52
CA ALA A 48 -21.25 3.75 -0.61
C ALA A 48 -21.73 5.15 -1.03
N GLU A 49 -21.78 6.10 -0.10
CA GLU A 49 -22.15 7.50 -0.33
C GLU A 49 -21.16 8.22 -1.24
N LEU A 50 -19.90 7.76 -1.30
CA LEU A 50 -18.85 8.28 -2.18
C LEU A 50 -18.73 7.46 -3.49
N GLY A 51 -19.65 6.53 -3.73
CA GLY A 51 -19.65 5.66 -4.90
C GLY A 51 -18.84 4.37 -4.74
N GLY A 52 -18.38 4.06 -3.52
CA GLY A 52 -17.66 2.83 -3.20
C GLY A 52 -18.58 1.62 -3.02
N GLY A 53 -17.97 0.48 -2.68
CA GLY A 53 -18.69 -0.77 -2.46
C GLY A 53 -19.33 -0.92 -1.08
N GLY A 54 -18.94 -0.09 -0.11
CA GLY A 54 -19.44 -0.09 1.27
C GLY A 54 -19.22 -1.42 2.00
N ARG A 55 -18.19 -2.18 1.64
CA ARG A 55 -17.87 -3.48 2.27
C ARG A 55 -16.79 -3.37 3.33
N GLY A 56 -16.61 -4.43 4.11
CA GLY A 56 -15.65 -4.48 5.19
C GLY A 56 -14.40 -5.28 4.86
N LEU A 57 -13.58 -5.47 5.90
CA LEU A 57 -12.34 -6.25 5.85
C LEU A 57 -12.56 -7.68 5.33
N THR A 58 -13.66 -8.33 5.72
CA THR A 58 -13.94 -9.72 5.32
C THR A 58 -14.09 -9.87 3.80
N GLU A 59 -14.83 -8.97 3.14
CA GLU A 59 -14.96 -9.00 1.67
C GLU A 59 -13.65 -8.62 0.97
N ALA A 60 -12.88 -7.69 1.54
CA ALA A 60 -11.56 -7.35 1.03
C ALA A 60 -10.59 -8.54 1.11
N ALA A 61 -10.60 -9.28 2.22
CA ALA A 61 -9.81 -10.49 2.39
C ALA A 61 -10.19 -11.57 1.35
N ASP A 62 -11.48 -11.81 1.12
CA ASP A 62 -11.97 -12.72 0.07
C ASP A 62 -11.45 -12.34 -1.33
N VAL A 63 -11.41 -11.04 -1.64
CA VAL A 63 -10.86 -10.52 -2.91
C VAL A 63 -9.35 -10.76 -3.00
N VAL A 64 -8.61 -10.41 -1.95
CA VAL A 64 -7.14 -10.56 -1.90
C VAL A 64 -6.75 -12.02 -2.01
N GLU A 65 -7.37 -12.91 -1.22
CA GLU A 65 -7.07 -14.33 -1.26
C GLU A 65 -7.38 -14.96 -2.63
N SER A 66 -8.53 -14.60 -3.21
CA SER A 66 -8.93 -15.13 -4.52
C SER A 66 -7.98 -14.70 -5.63
N ALA A 67 -7.52 -13.44 -5.59
CA ALA A 67 -6.50 -12.95 -6.51
C ALA A 67 -5.14 -13.60 -6.26
N ALA A 68 -4.70 -13.72 -5.00
CA ALA A 68 -3.42 -14.28 -4.61
C ALA A 68 -3.26 -15.75 -5.04
N ARG A 69 -4.33 -16.56 -4.95
CA ARG A 69 -4.33 -17.96 -5.41
C ARG A 69 -4.01 -18.11 -6.90
N ILE A 70 -4.32 -17.09 -7.71
CA ILE A 70 -4.11 -17.10 -9.16
C ILE A 70 -2.82 -16.38 -9.52
N CYS A 71 -2.63 -15.18 -8.99
CA CYS A 71 -1.48 -14.32 -9.21
C CYS A 71 -1.03 -13.69 -7.88
N PRO A 72 -0.01 -14.26 -7.22
CA PRO A 72 0.49 -13.75 -5.93
C PRO A 72 0.87 -12.26 -5.95
N ALA A 73 1.41 -11.76 -7.06
CA ALA A 73 1.69 -10.34 -7.24
C ALA A 73 0.44 -9.46 -7.17
N THR A 74 -0.65 -9.87 -7.84
CA THR A 74 -1.92 -9.15 -7.78
C THR A 74 -2.50 -9.16 -6.37
N GLY A 75 -2.41 -10.30 -5.67
CA GLY A 75 -2.81 -10.42 -4.27
C GLY A 75 -2.04 -9.46 -3.36
N ALA A 76 -0.70 -9.41 -3.47
CA ALA A 76 0.12 -8.50 -2.68
C ALA A 76 -0.20 -7.01 -2.94
N VAL A 77 -0.47 -6.65 -4.20
CA VAL A 77 -0.88 -5.29 -4.57
C VAL A 77 -2.22 -4.93 -3.91
N LEU A 78 -3.20 -5.83 -3.97
CA LEU A 78 -4.51 -5.62 -3.34
C LEU A 78 -4.43 -5.56 -1.81
N GLN A 79 -3.59 -6.38 -1.19
CA GLN A 79 -3.36 -6.38 0.26
C GLN A 79 -2.84 -5.01 0.72
N ALA A 80 -1.78 -4.50 0.07
CA ALA A 80 -1.22 -3.19 0.37
C ALA A 80 -2.24 -2.06 0.10
N HIS A 81 -3.00 -2.18 -0.99
CA HIS A 81 -4.04 -1.24 -1.36
C HIS A 81 -5.12 -1.14 -0.28
N TYR A 82 -5.77 -2.25 0.08
CA TYR A 82 -6.87 -2.22 1.06
C TYR A 82 -6.40 -1.76 2.45
N ALA A 83 -5.21 -2.15 2.88
CA ALA A 83 -4.65 -1.69 4.15
C ALA A 83 -4.40 -0.17 4.15
N ALA A 84 -3.97 0.41 3.03
CA ALA A 84 -3.83 1.86 2.89
C ALA A 84 -5.21 2.57 2.82
N VAL A 85 -6.14 2.01 2.02
CA VAL A 85 -7.50 2.54 1.86
C VAL A 85 -8.26 2.54 3.19
N ALA A 86 -8.03 1.57 4.07
CA ALA A 86 -8.64 1.55 5.40
C ALA A 86 -8.31 2.79 6.23
N VAL A 87 -7.08 3.30 6.14
CA VAL A 87 -6.68 4.54 6.82
C VAL A 87 -7.27 5.76 6.10
N VAL A 88 -7.25 5.77 4.77
CA VAL A 88 -7.84 6.87 3.97
C VAL A 88 -9.35 6.98 4.18
N GLU A 89 -10.04 5.86 4.37
CA GLU A 89 -11.47 5.83 4.61
C GLU A 89 -11.85 6.54 5.92
N GLU A 90 -11.00 6.44 6.93
CA GLU A 90 -11.22 7.03 8.26
C GLU A 90 -10.67 8.47 8.36
N TYR A 91 -9.52 8.75 7.77
CA TYR A 91 -8.77 10.00 7.98
C TYR A 91 -8.50 10.81 6.71
N GLY A 92 -8.74 10.23 5.54
CA GLY A 92 -8.44 10.87 4.26
C GLY A 92 -9.52 11.85 3.82
N ASP A 93 -9.13 12.76 2.93
CA ASP A 93 -10.03 13.76 2.40
C ASP A 93 -11.09 13.14 1.45
N PRO A 94 -12.27 13.79 1.29
CA PRO A 94 -13.34 13.27 0.45
C PRO A 94 -12.98 13.11 -1.03
N TRP A 95 -12.06 13.93 -1.57
CA TRP A 95 -11.65 13.84 -2.97
C TRP A 95 -10.85 12.56 -3.20
N LEU A 96 -9.86 12.28 -2.34
CA LEU A 96 -9.06 11.05 -2.42
C LEU A 96 -9.94 9.80 -2.28
N ARG A 97 -10.87 9.79 -1.32
CA ARG A 97 -11.84 8.69 -1.16
C ARG A 97 -12.71 8.50 -2.41
N GLY A 98 -13.14 9.59 -3.04
CA GLY A 98 -13.89 9.56 -4.30
C GLY A 98 -13.09 8.98 -5.48
N GLU A 99 -11.81 9.31 -5.61
CA GLU A 99 -10.94 8.75 -6.66
C GLU A 99 -10.69 7.24 -6.47
N ILE A 100 -10.54 6.79 -5.22
CA ILE A 100 -10.42 5.36 -4.87
C ILE A 100 -11.74 4.65 -5.15
N ALA A 101 -12.87 5.21 -4.71
CA ALA A 101 -14.21 4.67 -4.96
C ALA A 101 -14.47 4.45 -6.46
N ALA A 102 -14.04 5.40 -7.29
CA ALA A 102 -14.18 5.31 -8.73
C ALA A 102 -13.17 4.37 -9.41
N GLY A 103 -12.32 3.68 -8.64
CA GLY A 103 -11.37 2.68 -9.12
C GLY A 103 -10.21 3.25 -9.95
N ARG A 104 -9.93 4.56 -9.81
CA ARG A 104 -8.87 5.26 -10.55
C ARG A 104 -7.58 5.45 -9.75
N HIS A 105 -7.59 5.11 -8.47
CA HIS A 105 -6.50 5.42 -7.55
C HIS A 105 -6.01 4.17 -6.82
N LEU A 106 -4.74 3.80 -7.06
CA LEU A 106 -4.06 2.71 -6.38
C LEU A 106 -3.22 3.25 -5.22
N CYS A 107 -3.64 3.00 -3.99
CA CYS A 107 -2.83 3.24 -2.80
C CYS A 107 -1.85 2.10 -2.51
N SER A 108 -0.74 2.39 -1.83
CA SER A 108 0.20 1.40 -1.30
C SER A 108 0.78 1.83 0.06
N LEU A 109 1.54 0.95 0.71
CA LEU A 109 2.13 1.15 2.04
C LEU A 109 3.63 1.45 1.94
N ALA A 110 4.07 2.58 2.50
CA ALA A 110 5.46 2.98 2.61
C ALA A 110 5.83 3.22 4.09
N LEU A 111 5.87 2.14 4.85
CA LEU A 111 5.95 2.17 6.32
C LEU A 111 7.32 1.80 6.90
N ALA A 112 7.99 0.80 6.31
CA ALA A 112 9.28 0.31 6.81
C ALA A 112 10.44 1.17 6.30
N ASP A 113 11.20 1.76 7.22
CA ASP A 113 12.40 2.52 6.86
C ASP A 113 13.60 1.64 6.58
N GLY A 114 14.57 2.22 5.89
CA GLY A 114 15.77 1.52 5.53
C GLY A 114 17.05 2.30 5.44
N GLU A 115 18.14 1.69 5.92
CA GLU A 115 19.48 2.27 5.80
C GLU A 115 20.09 2.03 4.41
N ALA A 116 20.96 2.94 4.00
CA ALA A 116 21.76 2.77 2.80
C ALA A 116 22.60 1.47 2.87
N GLY A 117 22.50 0.63 1.84
CA GLY A 117 23.33 -0.57 1.71
C GLY A 117 22.75 -1.88 2.26
N GLN A 118 21.62 -1.86 3.00
CA GLN A 118 20.97 -3.15 3.34
C GLN A 118 20.16 -3.66 2.14
N ASP A 119 20.43 -4.93 1.78
CA ASP A 119 19.88 -5.61 0.63
C ASP A 119 18.35 -5.75 0.77
N PRO A 120 17.54 -5.31 -0.21
CA PRO A 120 16.09 -5.51 -0.19
C PRO A 120 15.67 -7.00 -0.11
N GLY A 121 16.58 -7.94 -0.33
CA GLY A 121 16.35 -9.38 -0.28
C GLY A 121 16.49 -10.05 1.11
N ALA A 122 16.84 -9.34 2.18
CA ALA A 122 16.87 -9.93 3.52
C ALA A 122 15.43 -10.17 4.02
N PRO A 123 15.01 -11.43 4.26
CA PRO A 123 13.72 -11.72 4.85
C PRO A 123 13.80 -11.36 6.33
N GLY A 124 13.26 -10.20 6.69
CA GLY A 124 13.10 -9.83 8.08
C GLY A 124 12.53 -8.45 8.28
N LEU A 125 11.53 -8.36 9.16
CA LEU A 125 11.25 -7.20 9.99
C LEU A 125 12.42 -6.88 10.96
N GLY A 126 13.59 -7.49 10.77
CA GLY A 126 14.78 -7.37 11.62
C GLY A 126 15.63 -6.18 11.21
N GLY A 127 15.30 -5.00 11.73
CA GLY A 127 16.23 -3.86 11.71
C GLY A 127 15.58 -2.49 11.88
N THR A 128 14.30 -2.34 11.55
CA THR A 128 13.51 -1.15 11.89
C THR A 128 12.03 -1.55 11.91
N PRO A 129 11.38 -1.62 13.08
CA PRO A 129 9.97 -2.01 13.15
C PRO A 129 9.12 -1.00 12.38
N LEU A 130 8.08 -1.46 11.68
CA LEU A 130 6.99 -0.63 11.13
C LEU A 130 6.46 0.41 12.14
N LEU A 131 6.65 0.14 13.43
CA LEU A 131 6.20 0.90 14.58
C LEU A 131 7.18 1.99 15.07
N ALA A 132 8.40 2.06 14.51
CA ALA A 132 9.43 3.02 14.92
C ALA A 132 10.16 3.59 13.70
N PRO A 133 9.52 4.53 12.97
CA PRO A 133 10.13 5.15 11.81
C PRO A 133 11.34 6.02 12.19
N ARG A 134 12.28 6.08 11.26
CA ARG A 134 13.46 6.97 11.27
C ARG A 134 13.33 8.09 10.24
N GLY A 135 12.40 7.99 9.28
CA GLY A 135 12.12 9.05 8.33
C GLY A 135 11.67 10.33 9.05
N THR A 136 12.10 11.49 8.57
CA THR A 136 11.79 12.78 9.20
C THR A 136 10.64 13.49 8.51
N ALA A 137 9.92 14.30 9.27
CA ALA A 137 8.93 15.27 8.78
C ALA A 137 9.27 16.63 9.38
N GLU A 138 9.44 17.65 8.54
CA GLU A 138 9.74 19.01 8.98
C GLU A 138 8.64 19.94 8.46
N GLN A 139 7.82 20.49 9.36
CA GLN A 139 6.73 21.39 9.00
C GLN A 139 7.20 22.84 8.89
N GLY A 140 6.80 23.52 7.82
CA GLY A 140 7.05 24.94 7.63
C GLY A 140 6.16 25.54 6.53
N GLY A 141 5.54 26.69 6.80
CA GLY A 141 4.79 27.44 5.78
C GLY A 141 3.61 26.69 5.15
N GLY A 142 2.94 25.81 5.91
CA GLY A 142 1.80 25.01 5.41
C GLY A 142 2.18 23.76 4.61
N VAL A 143 3.47 23.50 4.44
CA VAL A 143 4.01 22.27 3.84
C VAL A 143 4.84 21.48 4.84
N VAL A 144 5.03 20.21 4.55
CA VAL A 144 5.86 19.28 5.32
C VAL A 144 6.91 18.68 4.37
N ALA A 145 8.18 18.82 4.75
CA ALA A 145 9.29 18.19 4.06
C ALA A 145 9.51 16.78 4.65
N LEU A 146 9.28 15.76 3.84
CA LEU A 146 9.46 14.36 4.20
C LEU A 146 10.80 13.85 3.67
N ARG A 147 11.60 13.22 4.54
CA ARG A 147 12.83 12.50 4.15
C ARG A 147 12.81 11.09 4.68
N ALA A 148 12.80 10.12 3.79
CA ALA A 148 13.02 8.73 4.19
C ALA A 148 13.41 7.86 3.01
N ARG A 149 13.94 6.69 3.34
CA ARG A 149 14.11 5.57 2.43
C ARG A 149 13.17 4.46 2.87
N LYS A 150 12.01 4.35 2.22
CA LYS A 150 11.03 3.29 2.48
C LYS A 150 11.39 2.05 1.71
N ARG A 151 11.41 0.89 2.37
CA ARG A 151 11.74 -0.41 1.77
C ARG A 151 10.53 -1.33 1.72
N GLN A 152 10.63 -2.34 0.87
CA GLN A 152 9.59 -3.36 0.67
C GLN A 152 8.23 -2.75 0.30
N VAL A 153 8.25 -1.61 -0.40
CA VAL A 153 7.04 -0.93 -0.87
C VAL A 153 6.52 -1.69 -2.08
N VAL A 154 5.38 -2.36 -1.94
CA VAL A 154 4.67 -3.01 -3.04
C VAL A 154 4.12 -1.95 -4.00
N ALA A 155 4.01 -2.26 -5.29
CA ALA A 155 3.55 -1.31 -6.31
C ALA A 155 4.36 0.00 -6.32
N ALA A 156 5.65 -0.05 -5.97
CA ALA A 156 6.51 1.12 -6.00
C ALA A 156 6.72 1.57 -7.46
N GLY A 157 6.39 2.84 -7.72
CA GLY A 157 6.38 3.45 -9.05
C GLY A 157 5.11 3.16 -9.84
N GLU A 158 4.20 2.35 -9.29
CA GLU A 158 2.97 1.93 -9.95
C GLU A 158 1.71 2.43 -9.21
N ALA A 159 1.83 2.70 -7.90
CA ALA A 159 0.80 3.31 -7.07
C ALA A 159 0.65 4.81 -7.36
N ASP A 160 -0.53 5.36 -7.08
CA ASP A 160 -0.87 6.78 -7.19
C ASP A 160 -0.63 7.53 -5.88
N MET A 161 -0.66 6.82 -4.74
CA MET A 161 -0.40 7.35 -3.40
C MET A 161 0.28 6.31 -2.51
N TYR A 162 1.16 6.78 -1.63
CA TYR A 162 1.77 5.99 -0.56
C TYR A 162 1.29 6.46 0.81
N LEU A 163 0.77 5.54 1.61
CA LEU A 163 0.61 5.72 3.05
C LEU A 163 1.99 5.69 3.68
N TRP A 164 2.53 6.86 3.99
CA TRP A 164 3.90 7.06 4.40
C TRP A 164 4.01 7.29 5.89
N SER A 165 4.91 6.58 6.58
CA SER A 165 5.20 6.86 7.99
C SER A 165 6.39 7.79 8.17
N SER A 166 6.40 8.59 9.23
CA SER A 166 7.58 9.34 9.64
C SER A 166 7.60 9.52 11.15
N GLN A 167 8.69 10.05 11.69
CA GLN A 167 8.67 10.75 12.96
C GLN A 167 7.65 11.90 12.91
N PRO A 168 7.07 12.31 14.05
CA PRO A 168 6.15 13.42 14.09
C PRO A 168 6.80 14.72 13.63
N ALA A 169 6.01 15.62 13.04
CA ALA A 169 6.50 16.89 12.52
C ALA A 169 6.65 17.96 13.62
N THR A 170 5.81 17.89 14.65
CA THR A 170 5.71 18.85 15.75
C THR A 170 5.75 18.18 17.12
N GLU A 171 5.19 16.98 17.24
CA GLU A 171 5.22 16.21 18.49
C GLU A 171 6.59 15.59 18.79
N ARG A 172 6.84 15.29 20.07
CA ARG A 172 8.17 14.78 20.52
C ARG A 172 8.32 13.28 20.36
N GLU A 173 7.22 12.53 20.40
CA GLU A 173 7.19 11.08 20.38
C GLU A 173 6.03 10.56 19.53
N GLY A 174 6.12 9.31 19.11
CA GLY A 174 5.13 8.65 18.27
C GLY A 174 5.58 8.55 16.81
N LEU A 175 4.60 8.37 15.93
CA LEU A 175 4.80 8.38 14.49
C LEU A 175 3.60 9.02 13.81
N SER A 176 3.82 9.61 12.64
CA SER A 176 2.78 10.25 11.84
C SER A 176 2.60 9.52 10.52
N LEU A 177 1.39 9.55 9.99
CA LEU A 177 1.02 8.95 8.71
C LEU A 177 0.61 10.02 7.72
N TRP A 178 1.03 9.87 6.47
CA TRP A 178 0.81 10.87 5.43
C TRP A 178 0.26 10.21 4.16
N ALA A 179 -0.69 10.86 3.51
CA ALA A 179 -1.09 10.55 2.14
C ALA A 179 -0.11 11.22 1.16
N VAL A 180 0.95 10.53 0.76
CA VAL A 180 1.98 11.09 -0.13
C VAL A 180 1.65 10.76 -1.60
N PRO A 181 1.38 11.74 -2.47
CA PRO A 181 1.18 11.48 -3.89
C PRO A 181 2.42 10.85 -4.52
N ALA A 182 2.24 9.80 -5.33
CA ALA A 182 3.37 9.08 -5.92
C ALA A 182 4.16 9.89 -6.96
N HIS A 183 3.57 10.97 -7.46
CA HIS A 183 4.18 11.93 -8.39
C HIS A 183 4.64 13.21 -7.69
N ALA A 184 4.69 13.22 -6.35
CA ALA A 184 5.22 14.36 -5.61
C ALA A 184 6.68 14.63 -6.01
N PRO A 185 7.10 15.90 -6.13
CA PRO A 185 8.47 16.24 -6.46
C PRO A 185 9.46 15.58 -5.50
N ASP A 186 10.61 15.17 -6.04
CA ASP A 186 11.71 14.58 -5.28
C ASP A 186 11.38 13.25 -4.59
N LEU A 187 10.30 12.58 -5.02
CA LEU A 187 9.96 11.20 -4.67
C LEU A 187 10.46 10.26 -5.79
N PHE A 188 11.37 9.35 -5.45
CA PHE A 188 12.06 8.53 -6.44
C PHE A 188 11.91 7.03 -6.16
N VAL A 189 11.70 6.26 -7.24
CA VAL A 189 11.77 4.80 -7.22
C VAL A 189 12.95 4.36 -8.07
N PRO A 190 13.91 3.59 -7.53
CA PRO A 190 15.05 3.11 -8.30
C PRO A 190 14.61 2.26 -9.50
N ALA A 191 15.27 2.46 -10.65
CA ALA A 191 14.94 1.77 -11.91
C ALA A 191 15.06 0.24 -11.85
N ARG A 192 15.78 -0.30 -10.86
CA ARG A 192 15.84 -1.74 -10.59
C ARG A 192 15.09 -2.02 -9.30
N PRO A 193 13.90 -2.62 -9.36
CA PRO A 193 13.17 -3.01 -8.17
C PRO A 193 14.00 -4.00 -7.33
N GLY A 194 13.72 -4.02 -6.03
CA GLY A 194 14.31 -5.00 -5.13
C GLY A 194 13.88 -6.42 -5.51
N ARG A 195 14.65 -7.43 -5.09
CA ARG A 195 14.30 -8.85 -5.31
C ARG A 195 13.32 -9.41 -4.27
N SER A 196 12.71 -8.57 -3.43
CA SER A 196 11.75 -9.01 -2.41
C SER A 196 10.31 -9.00 -2.92
N GLY A 197 9.46 -9.83 -2.31
CA GLY A 197 8.05 -9.97 -2.67
C GLY A 197 7.81 -10.86 -3.89
N PRO A 198 6.52 -11.11 -4.24
CA PRO A 198 6.19 -11.93 -5.39
C PRO A 198 6.67 -11.30 -6.71
N PRO A 199 7.26 -12.06 -7.64
CA PRO A 199 7.64 -11.53 -8.95
C PRO A 199 6.46 -10.82 -9.64
N GLY A 200 6.68 -9.57 -10.06
CA GLY A 200 5.66 -8.72 -10.66
C GLY A 200 4.89 -7.84 -9.67
N SER A 201 5.14 -7.90 -8.36
CA SER A 201 4.50 -6.98 -7.40
C SER A 201 5.07 -5.55 -7.44
N ALA A 202 6.10 -5.31 -8.26
CA ALA A 202 6.89 -4.07 -8.28
C ALA A 202 7.36 -3.64 -6.87
N THR A 203 7.74 -4.62 -6.04
CA THR A 203 8.25 -4.33 -4.70
C THR A 203 9.63 -3.69 -4.79
N SER A 204 9.77 -2.48 -4.25
CA SER A 204 11.02 -1.72 -4.33
C SER A 204 11.25 -0.84 -3.10
N THR A 205 12.23 0.03 -3.22
CA THR A 205 12.44 1.17 -2.32
C THR A 205 11.75 2.41 -2.90
N VAL A 206 11.18 3.25 -2.04
CA VAL A 206 10.75 4.62 -2.38
C VAL A 206 11.60 5.59 -1.55
N LEU A 207 12.19 6.57 -2.22
CA LEU A 207 13.11 7.56 -1.64
C LEU A 207 12.45 8.93 -1.68
N ALA A 208 12.55 9.68 -0.58
CA ALA A 208 12.18 11.09 -0.50
C ALA A 208 13.38 11.88 0.05
N ASP A 209 13.82 12.93 -0.66
CA ASP A 209 14.96 13.77 -0.21
C ASP A 209 14.94 15.24 -0.70
N PRO A 210 14.35 16.15 0.09
CA PRO A 210 13.04 15.97 0.70
C PRO A 210 11.92 16.06 -0.34
N THR A 211 10.87 15.25 -0.17
CA THR A 211 9.60 15.44 -0.87
C THR A 211 8.71 16.36 -0.06
N PHE A 212 8.04 17.33 -0.71
CA PHE A 212 7.14 18.25 -0.05
C PHE A 212 5.68 17.84 -0.25
N VAL A 213 4.92 17.81 0.85
CA VAL A 213 3.46 17.58 0.86
C VAL A 213 2.76 18.70 1.61
N PRO A 214 1.48 19.01 1.32
CA PRO A 214 0.73 19.94 2.17
C PRO A 214 0.58 19.37 3.58
N ALA A 215 0.51 20.22 4.60
CA ALA A 215 0.27 19.76 5.98
C ALA A 215 -1.06 19.00 6.12
N GLU A 216 -2.03 19.30 5.25
CA GLU A 216 -3.32 18.61 5.13
C GLU A 216 -3.19 17.14 4.65
N ALA A 217 -2.01 16.72 4.17
CA ALA A 217 -1.75 15.32 3.84
C ALA A 217 -1.60 14.42 5.08
N LEU A 218 -1.55 14.99 6.29
CA LEU A 218 -1.50 14.24 7.54
C LEU A 218 -2.80 13.44 7.73
N LEU A 219 -2.66 12.15 8.01
CA LEU A 219 -3.75 11.22 8.28
C LEU A 219 -3.82 10.94 9.79
N GLY A 220 -4.83 11.50 10.44
CA GLY A 220 -4.98 11.47 11.89
C GLY A 220 -4.22 12.62 12.57
N GLU A 221 -3.81 12.40 13.81
CA GLU A 221 -3.05 13.38 14.59
C GLU A 221 -1.54 13.17 14.44
N ASP A 222 -0.76 14.26 14.55
CA ASP A 222 0.69 14.17 14.57
C ASP A 222 1.15 13.37 15.80
N GLY A 223 1.96 12.33 15.61
CA GLY A 223 2.34 11.37 16.66
C GLY A 223 1.32 10.27 16.94
N GLY A 224 0.08 10.40 16.47
CA GLY A 224 -1.02 9.44 16.69
C GLY A 224 -1.03 8.21 15.77
N GLY A 225 -0.14 8.16 14.78
CA GLY A 225 -0.13 7.12 13.75
C GLY A 225 0.15 5.71 14.27
N LEU A 226 0.76 5.54 15.46
CA LEU A 226 0.98 4.22 16.04
C LEU A 226 -0.35 3.53 16.37
N ASP A 227 -1.34 4.26 16.90
CA ASP A 227 -2.67 3.72 17.19
C ASP A 227 -3.35 3.27 15.89
N ILE A 228 -3.27 4.11 14.86
CA ILE A 228 -3.81 3.83 13.52
C ILE A 228 -3.14 2.57 12.92
N LEU A 229 -1.82 2.41 13.05
CA LEU A 229 -1.13 1.21 12.56
C LEU A 229 -1.61 -0.05 13.29
N LEU A 230 -1.74 0.00 14.60
CA LEU A 230 -2.10 -1.18 15.42
C LEU A 230 -3.57 -1.57 15.28
N ARG A 231 -4.47 -0.58 15.16
CA ARG A 231 -5.93 -0.81 15.15
C ARG A 231 -6.52 -0.92 13.76
N THR A 232 -5.87 -0.30 12.77
CA THR A 232 -6.35 -0.29 11.38
C THR A 232 -5.39 -1.06 10.50
N VAL A 233 -4.15 -0.62 10.28
CA VAL A 233 -3.30 -1.26 9.27
C VAL A 233 -2.99 -2.73 9.56
N LEU A 234 -2.62 -3.06 10.80
CA LEU A 234 -2.20 -4.42 11.17
C LEU A 234 -3.32 -5.46 11.01
N PRO A 235 -4.56 -5.25 11.52
CA PRO A 235 -5.67 -6.16 11.24
C PRO A 235 -5.91 -6.39 9.75
N TRP A 236 -5.84 -5.32 8.94
CA TRP A 236 -6.04 -5.42 7.50
C TRP A 236 -4.96 -6.27 6.84
N LEU A 237 -3.68 -6.09 7.20
CA LEU A 237 -2.58 -6.92 6.71
C LEU A 237 -2.68 -8.38 7.17
N MET A 238 -3.16 -8.62 8.39
CA MET A 238 -3.23 -9.94 9.01
C MET A 238 -4.38 -10.79 8.50
N GLU A 239 -5.53 -10.18 8.21
CA GLU A 239 -6.73 -10.88 7.74
C GLU A 239 -6.70 -11.07 6.21
N SER A 240 -6.14 -10.11 5.46
CA SER A 240 -6.04 -10.20 3.99
C SER A 240 -4.73 -10.86 3.51
N ARG A 241 -4.24 -11.87 4.23
CA ARG A 241 -2.97 -12.54 3.91
C ARG A 241 -3.02 -13.18 2.52
N ALA A 242 -2.19 -12.69 1.60
CA ALA A 242 -1.93 -13.37 0.33
C ALA A 242 -1.15 -14.67 0.58
N ALA A 243 -1.64 -15.80 0.05
CA ALA A 243 -0.93 -17.07 0.12
C ALA A 243 0.44 -16.97 -0.58
N GLY A 244 1.53 -17.24 0.15
CA GLY A 244 2.90 -17.25 -0.40
C GLY A 244 3.90 -16.25 0.21
N ASP A 245 3.56 -15.58 1.32
CA ASP A 245 4.54 -14.76 2.06
C ASP A 245 5.63 -15.66 2.70
N PRO A 246 6.92 -15.52 2.32
CA PRO A 246 8.02 -16.33 2.88
C PRO A 246 8.27 -16.11 4.37
N GLN A 247 7.59 -15.16 5.03
CA GLN A 247 7.75 -14.91 6.47
C GLN A 247 7.09 -15.98 7.37
N VAL A 248 6.32 -16.93 6.83
CA VAL A 248 5.67 -18.00 7.63
C VAL A 248 6.63 -19.12 8.04
N THR A 249 7.79 -19.28 7.42
CA THR A 249 8.69 -20.40 7.77
C THR A 249 9.37 -20.24 9.15
N LEU A 250 9.32 -19.07 9.78
CA LEU A 250 9.96 -18.83 11.09
C LEU A 250 9.00 -18.83 12.29
N ALA A 251 7.70 -19.00 12.09
CA ALA A 251 6.71 -19.09 13.18
C ALA A 251 6.08 -20.48 13.33
N ALA A 252 6.49 -21.47 12.52
CA ALA A 252 6.00 -22.84 12.54
C ALA A 252 7.11 -23.89 12.78
N SER A 253 8.16 -23.51 13.50
CA SER A 253 9.23 -24.40 13.96
C SER A 253 9.65 -24.07 15.37
#